data_AF-A0A8H7Y6Z0-F1
#
_entry.id   AF-A0A8H7Y6Z0-F1
#
_cell.length_a   1.000
_cell.length_b   1.000
_cell.length_c   1.000
_cell.angle_alpha   90.00
_cell.angle_beta   90.00
_cell.angle_gamma   90.00
#
_symmetry.space_group_name_H-M   'P 1'
#
loop_
_entity.id
_entity.type
_entity.pdbx_description
1 polymer ?
#
loop_
_entity_poly.entity_id
_entity_poly.type
_entity_poly.pdbx_seq_one_letter_code
_entity_poly.pdbx_strand_id
1 'polypeptide(L)'
;MAAEMVVPIDVNAVLGFDAGPDNFYNAPVPPWIPGAVPGWYYGPNPQKYPDLWTLHDFMCRFLWYYPNALHCPVPKPIPSDGYIETFDNITAAVQADDFMTFGLVETVDDCKAMCDSVPGCTFVNSFHDVNGKGGSTDLTCSLFKFCHTSADADNAGGQSQPDGSIDFIINSDGWCKKQRPSPLKPQQALQSQLRHQLRILAPRLTLVALARTPVPARIPLLRRAQLLQKAQRESLTTTNVEELATLDPPSVYRRTNASIRTPTTPSASDLQ
;
A
#
# COMPACT_ATOMS: atom_id res chain seq x y z
N MET A 1 34.92 13.81 15.84
CA MET A 1 33.63 13.51 15.20
C MET A 1 33.35 12.05 15.50
N ALA A 2 32.36 11.76 16.34
CA ALA A 2 31.94 10.39 16.60
C ALA A 2 31.11 9.92 15.40
N ALA A 3 31.56 8.88 14.72
CA ALA A 3 30.73 8.21 13.71
C ALA A 3 29.67 7.40 14.48
N GLU A 4 28.40 7.74 14.30
CA GLU A 4 27.31 6.85 14.71
C GLU A 4 27.44 5.55 13.90
N MET A 5 27.73 4.47 14.62
CA MET A 5 27.74 3.12 14.05
C MET A 5 26.31 2.59 14.13
N VAL A 6 25.49 2.94 13.14
CA VAL A 6 24.16 2.32 12.98
C VAL A 6 24.37 0.97 12.33
N VAL A 7 24.45 -0.08 13.14
CA VAL A 7 24.39 -1.45 12.63
C VAL A 7 22.94 -1.73 12.25
N PRO A 8 22.62 -2.08 10.99
CA PRO A 8 21.30 -2.55 10.64
C PRO A 8 21.07 -3.87 11.38
N ILE A 9 20.33 -3.80 12.47
CA ILE A 9 19.86 -4.99 13.17
C ILE A 9 18.75 -5.56 12.30
N ASP A 10 18.99 -6.73 11.73
CA ASP A 10 17.94 -7.51 11.09
C ASP A 10 16.93 -7.94 12.15
N VAL A 11 15.78 -7.28 12.13
CA VAL A 11 14.65 -7.50 13.04
C VAL A 11 14.18 -8.94 12.93
N ASN A 12 14.24 -9.50 11.72
CA ASN A 12 13.82 -10.86 11.45
C ASN A 12 14.78 -11.86 12.11
N ALA A 13 16.06 -11.52 12.22
CA ALA A 13 17.05 -12.32 12.93
C ALA A 13 16.92 -12.22 14.47
N VAL A 14 16.50 -11.06 15.00
CA VAL A 14 16.31 -10.86 16.44
C VAL A 14 15.01 -11.47 16.94
N LEU A 15 13.95 -11.33 16.15
CA LEU A 15 12.62 -11.80 16.50
C LEU A 15 12.33 -13.23 16.02
N GLY A 16 13.10 -13.73 15.07
CA GLY A 16 12.96 -15.08 14.50
C GLY A 16 11.81 -15.22 13.50
N PHE A 17 11.20 -14.12 13.04
CA PHE A 17 10.15 -14.13 12.02
C PHE A 17 10.21 -12.87 11.15
N ASP A 18 9.80 -13.01 9.89
CA ASP A 18 9.73 -11.92 8.93
C ASP A 18 8.31 -11.36 8.87
N ALA A 19 8.11 -10.12 9.35
CA ALA A 19 6.84 -9.40 9.21
C ALA A 19 6.88 -8.36 8.09
N GLY A 20 7.84 -8.48 7.17
CA GLY A 20 7.92 -7.69 5.96
C GLY A 20 6.86 -8.07 4.92
N PRO A 21 6.72 -7.24 3.87
CA PRO A 21 5.82 -7.51 2.75
C PRO A 21 6.17 -8.81 2.02
N ASP A 22 7.44 -9.22 2.01
CA ASP A 22 7.93 -10.41 1.31
C ASP A 22 7.47 -11.72 1.97
N ASN A 23 7.14 -11.69 3.26
CA ASN A 23 6.55 -12.81 4.00
C ASN A 23 5.05 -12.59 4.31
N PHE A 24 4.35 -11.81 3.48
CA PHE A 24 2.90 -11.54 3.62
C PHE A 24 2.52 -11.03 5.01
N TYR A 25 3.41 -10.27 5.66
CA TYR A 25 3.22 -9.81 7.04
C TYR A 25 2.94 -10.98 8.01
N ASN A 26 3.65 -12.09 7.82
CA ASN A 26 3.57 -13.32 8.61
C ASN A 26 2.27 -14.13 8.46
N ALA A 27 1.50 -13.92 7.39
CA ALA A 27 0.37 -14.80 7.06
C ALA A 27 0.89 -16.19 6.60
N PRO A 28 0.46 -17.32 7.20
CA PRO A 28 0.92 -18.67 6.83
C PRO A 28 0.64 -19.04 5.37
N VAL A 29 -0.43 -18.48 4.83
CA VAL A 29 -0.87 -18.65 3.46
C VAL A 29 -1.06 -17.25 2.89
N PRO A 30 -0.51 -16.96 1.68
CA PRO A 30 -0.68 -15.67 1.05
C PRO A 30 -2.15 -15.27 0.99
N PRO A 31 -2.48 -14.01 1.29
CA PRO A 31 -3.86 -13.61 1.56
C PRO A 31 -4.81 -13.74 0.35
N TRP A 32 -4.29 -13.93 -0.87
CA TRP A 32 -5.03 -14.15 -2.11
C TRP A 32 -5.28 -15.64 -2.46
N ILE A 33 -4.89 -16.58 -1.60
CA ILE A 33 -5.11 -18.03 -1.83
C ILE A 33 -6.32 -18.52 -1.00
N PRO A 34 -7.18 -19.41 -1.53
CA PRO A 34 -8.27 -20.01 -0.75
C PRO A 34 -7.77 -20.67 0.54
N GLY A 35 -8.47 -20.41 1.64
CA GLY A 35 -8.08 -20.88 2.98
C GLY A 35 -7.05 -20.01 3.70
N ALA A 36 -6.70 -18.84 3.16
CA ALA A 36 -5.80 -17.92 3.84
C ALA A 36 -6.35 -17.44 5.19
N VAL A 37 -5.47 -17.48 6.20
CA VAL A 37 -5.70 -16.96 7.55
C VAL A 37 -4.86 -15.70 7.76
N PRO A 38 -5.32 -14.73 8.58
CA PRO A 38 -4.53 -13.54 8.87
C PRO A 38 -3.21 -13.92 9.58
N GLY A 39 -2.16 -13.12 9.40
CA GLY A 39 -0.87 -13.34 10.07
C GLY A 39 -0.81 -12.79 11.51
N TRP A 40 -1.75 -11.92 11.87
CA TRP A 40 -1.76 -11.20 13.15
C TRP A 40 -3.16 -10.63 13.46
N TYR A 41 -3.35 -10.21 14.71
CA TYR A 41 -4.55 -9.57 15.23
C TYR A 41 -4.18 -8.28 15.97
N TYR A 42 -4.99 -7.22 15.78
CA TYR A 42 -4.89 -5.97 16.54
C TYR A 42 -6.26 -5.63 17.11
N GLY A 43 -6.36 -5.62 18.43
CA GLY A 43 -7.60 -5.30 19.13
C GLY A 43 -7.51 -5.56 20.63
N PRO A 44 -8.52 -5.13 21.41
CA PRO A 44 -8.55 -5.23 22.86
C PRO A 44 -8.70 -6.67 23.39
N ASN A 45 -9.01 -7.65 22.53
CA ASN A 45 -9.36 -9.01 22.93
C ASN A 45 -8.42 -10.09 22.34
N PRO A 46 -7.11 -10.09 22.65
CA PRO A 46 -6.13 -11.06 22.13
C PRO A 46 -6.55 -12.52 22.34
N GLN A 47 -7.22 -12.81 23.45
CA GLN A 47 -7.70 -14.13 23.82
C GLN A 47 -8.69 -14.76 22.81
N LYS A 48 -9.28 -13.95 21.91
CA LYS A 48 -10.18 -14.43 20.85
C LYS A 48 -9.41 -15.19 19.75
N TYR A 49 -8.13 -14.90 19.58
CA TYR A 49 -7.29 -15.47 18.54
C TYR A 49 -5.94 -15.94 19.12
N PRO A 50 -5.93 -17.01 19.95
CA PRO A 50 -4.72 -17.48 20.62
C PRO A 50 -3.62 -17.93 19.65
N ASP A 51 -3.99 -18.30 18.42
CA ASP A 51 -3.08 -18.74 17.36
C ASP A 51 -2.56 -17.58 16.50
N LEU A 52 -3.11 -16.37 16.67
CA LEU A 52 -2.66 -15.17 15.95
C LEU A 52 -1.73 -14.34 16.81
N TRP A 53 -0.71 -13.81 16.15
CA TRP A 53 0.20 -12.87 16.76
C TRP A 53 -0.53 -11.57 17.13
N THR A 54 -0.62 -11.27 18.44
CA THR A 54 -1.30 -10.06 18.89
C THR A 54 -0.35 -8.87 18.90
N LEU A 55 -0.69 -7.85 18.13
CA LEU A 55 -0.07 -6.54 18.19
C LEU A 55 -0.65 -5.74 19.36
N HIS A 56 -0.17 -5.98 20.58
CA HIS A 56 -0.55 -5.18 21.76
C HIS A 56 0.60 -4.28 22.22
N ASP A 57 0.33 -3.38 23.19
CA ASP A 57 1.24 -2.33 23.67
C ASP A 57 2.73 -2.71 23.76
N PHE A 58 3.06 -3.90 24.28
CA PHE A 58 4.45 -4.32 24.40
C PHE A 58 5.09 -4.61 23.03
N MET A 59 4.41 -5.37 22.16
CA MET A 59 4.88 -5.62 20.80
C MET A 59 4.93 -4.34 19.98
N CYS A 60 3.95 -3.47 20.14
CA CYS A 60 3.93 -2.17 19.48
C CYS A 60 5.09 -1.27 19.90
N ARG A 61 5.43 -1.27 21.19
CA ARG A 61 6.59 -0.54 21.70
C ARG A 61 7.91 -1.13 21.20
N PHE A 62 7.97 -2.44 21.01
CA PHE A 62 9.14 -3.09 20.43
C PHE A 62 9.30 -2.74 18.94
N LEU A 63 8.23 -2.91 18.16
CA LEU A 63 8.20 -2.64 16.71
C LEU A 63 8.47 -1.16 16.38
N TRP A 64 8.21 -0.23 17.30
CA TRP A 64 8.59 1.18 17.16
C TRP A 64 10.08 1.40 16.87
N TYR A 65 10.97 0.56 17.40
CA TYR A 65 12.41 0.68 17.16
C TYR A 65 12.85 0.22 15.76
N TYR A 66 11.90 -0.28 14.96
CA TYR A 66 12.15 -0.98 13.70
C TYR A 66 11.25 -0.45 12.58
N PRO A 67 11.55 0.74 12.01
CA PRO A 67 10.65 1.47 11.12
C PRO A 67 10.42 0.84 9.74
N ASN A 68 11.08 -0.29 9.45
CA ASN A 68 10.92 -1.04 8.20
C ASN A 68 10.10 -2.33 8.38
N ALA A 69 9.68 -2.63 9.61
CA ALA A 69 8.86 -3.79 9.93
C ALA A 69 7.36 -3.43 9.95
N LEU A 70 6.53 -4.39 10.36
CA LEU A 70 5.12 -4.15 10.68
C LEU A 70 5.01 -3.07 11.76
N HIS A 71 4.38 -1.94 11.46
CA HIS A 71 4.10 -0.93 12.48
C HIS A 71 2.80 -1.27 13.19
N CYS A 72 2.75 -0.96 14.48
CA CYS A 72 1.47 -1.00 15.15
C CYS A 72 0.58 0.16 14.72
N PRO A 73 -0.73 -0.06 14.63
CA PRO A 73 -1.71 1.02 14.51
C PRO A 73 -1.53 1.99 15.69
N VAL A 74 -1.35 3.28 15.38
CA VAL A 74 -1.29 4.32 16.41
C VAL A 74 -2.72 4.84 16.61
N PRO A 75 -3.28 4.81 17.84
CA PRO A 75 -4.57 5.43 18.11
C PRO A 75 -4.48 6.93 17.77
N LYS A 76 -5.16 7.36 16.71
CA LYS A 76 -5.14 8.76 16.26
C LYS A 76 -6.22 9.58 16.99
N PRO A 77 -5.91 10.79 17.48
CA PRO A 77 -6.93 11.75 17.92
C PRO A 77 -7.66 12.38 16.72
N ILE A 78 -8.99 12.45 16.78
CA ILE A 78 -9.90 12.93 15.70
C ILE A 78 -10.01 14.46 15.75
N PRO A 79 -9.64 15.19 14.66
CA PRO A 79 -10.65 15.69 13.71
C PRO A 79 -10.17 15.66 12.23
N SER A 80 -10.94 14.94 11.39
CA SER A 80 -10.59 14.45 10.04
C SER A 80 -9.45 13.41 10.06
N ASP A 81 -9.83 12.14 10.17
CA ASP A 81 -8.97 10.93 10.13
C ASP A 81 -8.02 10.85 8.91
N GLY A 82 -8.28 11.65 7.87
CA GLY A 82 -7.48 11.69 6.66
C GLY A 82 -7.98 10.74 5.58
N TYR A 83 -9.22 10.26 5.68
CA TYR A 83 -9.85 9.37 4.72
C TYR A 83 -11.09 10.02 4.07
N ILE A 84 -11.45 9.52 2.89
CA ILE A 84 -12.69 9.79 2.17
C ILE A 84 -13.34 8.44 1.93
N GLU A 85 -14.59 8.29 2.37
CA GLU A 85 -15.42 7.14 2.03
C GLU A 85 -15.69 7.12 0.51
N THR A 86 -15.42 6.00 -0.15
CA THR A 86 -15.64 5.84 -1.59
C THR A 86 -16.90 5.02 -1.90
N PHE A 87 -17.32 4.16 -0.97
CA PHE A 87 -18.59 3.44 -0.97
C PHE A 87 -18.88 2.91 0.44
N ASP A 88 -20.15 2.63 0.71
CA ASP A 88 -20.62 2.12 1.99
C ASP A 88 -21.71 1.05 1.82
N ASN A 89 -21.77 0.13 2.77
CA ASN A 89 -22.83 -0.85 2.99
C ASN A 89 -23.21 -1.70 1.76
N ILE A 90 -22.21 -2.18 1.02
CA ILE A 90 -22.42 -3.12 -0.10
C ILE A 90 -22.16 -4.57 0.32
N THR A 91 -22.59 -5.53 -0.50
CA THR A 91 -22.48 -6.98 -0.24
C THR A 91 -21.35 -7.64 -1.03
N ALA A 92 -20.29 -6.89 -1.31
CA ALA A 92 -19.12 -7.38 -2.00
C ALA A 92 -17.87 -6.66 -1.52
N ALA A 93 -16.76 -7.38 -1.45
CA ALA A 93 -15.45 -6.86 -1.13
C ALA A 93 -14.69 -6.49 -2.41
N VAL A 94 -13.78 -5.53 -2.31
CA VAL A 94 -12.87 -5.13 -3.38
C VAL A 94 -11.97 -6.29 -3.75
N GLN A 95 -11.85 -6.54 -5.05
CA GLN A 95 -10.94 -7.53 -5.62
C GLN A 95 -10.12 -6.85 -6.71
N ALA A 96 -8.85 -6.57 -6.41
CA ALA A 96 -7.96 -5.82 -7.29
C ALA A 96 -6.51 -6.32 -7.22
N ASP A 97 -5.74 -6.07 -8.28
CA ASP A 97 -4.37 -6.56 -8.45
C ASP A 97 -3.34 -5.90 -7.50
N ASP A 98 -3.69 -4.76 -6.91
CA ASP A 98 -2.85 -4.00 -5.99
C ASP A 98 -3.17 -4.25 -4.52
N PHE A 99 -3.92 -5.32 -4.25
CA PHE A 99 -4.12 -5.88 -2.93
C PHE A 99 -2.79 -6.15 -2.22
N MET A 100 -2.71 -5.79 -0.95
CA MET A 100 -1.49 -5.90 -0.15
C MET A 100 -1.58 -7.00 0.89
N THR A 101 -2.59 -6.92 1.76
CA THR A 101 -2.80 -7.84 2.88
C THR A 101 -4.19 -7.62 3.48
N PHE A 102 -4.62 -8.51 4.38
CA PHE A 102 -5.81 -8.31 5.20
C PHE A 102 -5.53 -8.63 6.67
N GLY A 103 -6.32 -8.05 7.57
CA GLY A 103 -6.33 -8.35 9.00
C GLY A 103 -7.74 -8.37 9.56
N LEU A 104 -7.91 -8.86 10.79
CA LEU A 104 -9.17 -8.77 11.53
C LEU A 104 -9.09 -7.63 12.55
N VAL A 105 -10.10 -6.77 12.55
CA VAL A 105 -10.21 -5.61 13.44
C VAL A 105 -11.64 -5.46 13.94
N GLU A 106 -11.82 -4.83 15.10
CA GLU A 106 -13.15 -4.67 15.70
C GLU A 106 -13.91 -3.46 15.14
N THR A 107 -13.19 -2.44 14.64
CA THR A 107 -13.78 -1.19 14.15
C THR A 107 -13.20 -0.73 12.82
N VAL A 108 -13.96 0.09 12.08
CA VAL A 108 -13.49 0.75 10.85
C VAL A 108 -12.30 1.68 11.14
N ASP A 109 -12.28 2.33 12.29
CA ASP A 109 -11.17 3.20 12.69
C ASP A 109 -9.88 2.40 12.92
N ASP A 110 -9.98 1.21 13.50
CA ASP A 110 -8.85 0.29 13.62
C ASP A 110 -8.37 -0.20 12.24
N CYS A 111 -9.29 -0.43 11.29
CA CYS A 111 -8.94 -0.76 9.91
C CYS A 111 -8.14 0.37 9.23
N LYS A 112 -8.58 1.61 9.38
CA LYS A 112 -7.86 2.80 8.87
C LYS A 112 -6.49 2.93 9.54
N ALA A 113 -6.42 2.77 10.86
CA ALA A 113 -5.17 2.82 11.61
C ALA A 113 -4.20 1.70 11.19
N MET A 114 -4.71 0.50 10.87
CA MET A 114 -3.96 -0.59 10.24
C MET A 114 -3.35 -0.14 8.91
N CYS A 115 -4.12 0.49 8.02
CA CYS A 115 -3.56 1.02 6.77
C CYS A 115 -2.55 2.15 6.97
N ASP A 116 -2.71 3.00 7.98
CA ASP A 116 -1.72 4.03 8.31
C ASP A 116 -0.37 3.45 8.73
N SER A 117 -0.37 2.26 9.31
CA SER A 117 0.82 1.54 9.77
C SER A 117 1.58 0.82 8.64
N VAL A 118 0.91 0.53 7.51
CA VAL A 118 1.49 -0.21 6.39
C VAL A 118 2.01 0.77 5.31
N PRO A 119 3.34 0.82 5.06
CA PRO A 119 3.91 1.67 4.03
C PRO A 119 3.31 1.38 2.66
N GLY A 120 2.82 2.42 1.99
CA GLY A 120 2.22 2.31 0.66
C GLY A 120 0.73 1.95 0.63
N CYS A 121 0.11 1.66 1.79
CA CYS A 121 -1.35 1.51 1.82
C CYS A 121 -2.03 2.87 1.62
N THR A 122 -2.93 2.94 0.63
CA THR A 122 -3.69 4.15 0.28
C THR A 122 -5.19 3.95 0.44
N PHE A 123 -5.66 2.70 0.51
CA PHE A 123 -7.07 2.39 0.56
C PHE A 123 -7.35 1.20 1.46
N VAL A 124 -8.50 1.24 2.14
CA VAL A 124 -9.02 0.12 2.91
C VAL A 124 -10.41 -0.26 2.47
N ASN A 125 -10.69 -1.57 2.45
CA ASN A 125 -12.04 -2.09 2.38
C ASN A 125 -12.32 -2.90 3.65
N SER A 126 -13.26 -2.43 4.46
CA SER A 126 -13.72 -3.09 5.68
C SER A 126 -15.03 -3.80 5.41
N PHE A 127 -15.18 -5.06 5.80
CA PHE A 127 -16.40 -5.83 5.58
C PHE A 127 -16.53 -6.98 6.57
N HIS A 128 -17.75 -7.52 6.75
CA HIS A 128 -17.94 -8.79 7.45
C HIS A 128 -17.93 -9.94 6.47
N ASP A 129 -17.06 -10.91 6.72
CA ASP A 129 -16.97 -12.18 6.00
C ASP A 129 -17.78 -13.23 6.78
N VAL A 130 -19.10 -13.22 6.60
CA VAL A 130 -20.02 -14.04 7.40
C VAL A 130 -19.82 -15.50 7.05
N ASN A 131 -19.70 -16.35 8.08
CA ASN A 131 -19.29 -17.76 7.98
C ASN A 131 -17.87 -17.97 7.42
N GLY A 132 -17.18 -16.93 6.97
CA GLY A 132 -15.77 -16.99 6.61
C GLY A 132 -14.87 -17.04 7.85
N LYS A 133 -13.57 -17.22 7.61
CA LYS A 133 -12.48 -17.01 8.60
C LYS A 133 -12.68 -17.66 9.97
N GLY A 134 -13.21 -18.89 10.00
CA GLY A 134 -13.45 -19.62 11.26
C GLY A 134 -14.61 -19.05 12.09
N GLY A 135 -15.54 -18.33 11.47
CA GLY A 135 -16.74 -17.79 12.12
C GLY A 135 -16.49 -16.49 12.89
N SER A 136 -15.41 -15.77 12.60
CA SER A 136 -15.14 -14.48 13.21
C SER A 136 -16.27 -13.49 12.92
N THR A 137 -16.73 -12.79 13.96
CA THR A 137 -17.68 -11.68 13.86
C THR A 137 -17.00 -10.33 13.62
N ASP A 138 -15.67 -10.30 13.55
CA ASP A 138 -14.92 -9.05 13.42
C ASP A 138 -14.95 -8.56 11.97
N LEU A 139 -14.51 -7.33 11.74
CA LEU A 139 -14.35 -6.79 10.40
C LEU A 139 -13.08 -7.35 9.78
N THR A 140 -13.20 -7.90 8.58
CA THR A 140 -12.07 -8.11 7.70
C THR A 140 -11.66 -6.75 7.14
N CYS A 141 -10.40 -6.39 7.32
CA CYS A 141 -9.80 -5.15 6.83
C CYS A 141 -8.78 -5.49 5.73
N SER A 142 -9.17 -5.27 4.47
CA SER A 142 -8.30 -5.48 3.30
C SER A 142 -7.61 -4.18 2.89
N LEU A 143 -6.31 -4.24 2.65
CA LEU A 143 -5.44 -3.09 2.34
C LEU A 143 -5.00 -3.09 0.87
N PHE A 144 -5.01 -1.91 0.24
CA PHE A 144 -4.66 -1.74 -1.18
C PHE A 144 -3.74 -0.54 -1.40
N LYS A 145 -2.96 -0.57 -2.50
CA LYS A 145 -2.01 0.50 -2.84
C LYS A 145 -2.69 1.70 -3.49
N PHE A 146 -3.81 1.51 -4.19
CA PHE A 146 -4.58 2.52 -4.90
C PHE A 146 -6.00 2.63 -4.36
N CYS A 147 -6.65 3.75 -4.64
CA CYS A 147 -8.03 3.95 -4.21
C CYS A 147 -9.01 3.26 -5.15
N HIS A 148 -9.98 2.57 -4.56
CA HIS A 148 -11.02 1.84 -5.25
C HIS A 148 -12.40 2.45 -5.02
N THR A 149 -13.32 2.08 -5.89
CA THR A 149 -14.75 2.41 -5.77
C THR A 149 -15.57 1.13 -5.70
N SER A 150 -16.88 1.24 -5.52
CA SER A 150 -17.78 0.08 -5.54
C SER A 150 -17.74 -0.70 -6.85
N ALA A 151 -17.20 -0.13 -7.94
CA ALA A 151 -17.03 -0.84 -9.21
C ALA A 151 -16.00 -1.98 -9.13
N ASP A 152 -15.05 -1.91 -8.19
CA ASP A 152 -14.03 -2.94 -7.98
C ASP A 152 -14.47 -3.96 -6.91
N ALA A 153 -15.63 -3.76 -6.30
CA ALA A 153 -16.19 -4.64 -5.28
C ALA A 153 -17.07 -5.71 -5.90
N ASP A 154 -16.43 -6.78 -6.41
CA ASP A 154 -17.11 -7.88 -7.10
C ASP A 154 -16.98 -9.24 -6.38
N ASN A 155 -16.26 -9.31 -5.26
CA ASN A 155 -16.16 -10.51 -4.45
C ASN A 155 -17.30 -10.57 -3.41
N ALA A 156 -18.39 -11.27 -3.74
CA ALA A 156 -19.53 -11.45 -2.85
C ALA A 156 -19.37 -12.61 -1.84
N GLY A 157 -18.23 -13.32 -1.84
CA GLY A 157 -18.07 -14.61 -1.17
C GLY A 157 -18.63 -15.76 -2.01
N GLY A 158 -19.15 -16.80 -1.35
CA GLY A 158 -19.79 -17.96 -1.98
C GLY A 158 -18.94 -19.23 -1.92
N GLN A 159 -17.83 -19.23 -1.18
CA GLN A 159 -16.99 -20.38 -0.93
C GLN A 159 -17.60 -21.28 0.16
N SER A 160 -17.53 -22.60 -0.06
CA SER A 160 -17.93 -23.59 0.95
C SER A 160 -16.87 -23.73 2.03
N GLN A 161 -17.32 -23.68 3.27
CA GLN A 161 -16.49 -23.84 4.48
C GLN A 161 -16.43 -25.31 4.91
N PRO A 162 -15.46 -25.70 5.77
CA PRO A 162 -15.32 -27.08 6.24
C PRO A 162 -16.56 -27.65 6.96
N ASP A 163 -17.40 -26.79 7.54
CA ASP A 163 -18.66 -27.16 8.19
C ASP A 163 -19.86 -27.23 7.23
N GLY A 164 -19.65 -26.97 5.93
CA GLY A 164 -20.68 -26.96 4.90
C GLY A 164 -21.46 -25.65 4.79
N SER A 165 -21.15 -24.64 5.62
CA SER A 165 -21.69 -23.30 5.44
C SER A 165 -21.10 -22.63 4.19
N ILE A 166 -21.82 -21.64 3.67
CA ILE A 166 -21.37 -20.79 2.57
C ILE A 166 -21.04 -19.42 3.15
N ASP A 167 -19.87 -18.89 2.84
CA ASP A 167 -19.51 -17.53 3.23
C ASP A 167 -20.17 -16.48 2.34
N PHE A 168 -20.34 -15.28 2.88
CA PHE A 168 -20.86 -14.14 2.13
C PHE A 168 -20.44 -12.82 2.76
N ILE A 169 -20.29 -11.81 1.91
CA ILE A 169 -19.84 -10.48 2.32
C ILE A 169 -21.02 -9.56 2.61
N ILE A 170 -20.99 -8.88 3.77
CA ILE A 170 -21.95 -7.82 4.12
C ILE A 170 -21.25 -6.61 4.74
N ASN A 171 -21.96 -5.48 4.77
CA ASN A 171 -21.52 -4.22 5.37
C ASN A 171 -20.11 -3.83 4.91
N SER A 172 -19.89 -3.91 3.59
CA SER A 172 -18.61 -3.60 2.98
C SER A 172 -18.52 -2.11 2.69
N ASP A 173 -17.50 -1.48 3.26
CA ASP A 173 -17.23 -0.04 3.15
C ASP A 173 -15.82 0.19 2.60
N GLY A 174 -15.64 1.23 1.80
CA GLY A 174 -14.38 1.60 1.16
C GLY A 174 -13.89 2.97 1.60
N TRP A 175 -12.61 3.08 1.95
CA TRP A 175 -12.02 4.33 2.42
C TRP A 175 -10.68 4.62 1.75
N CYS A 176 -10.63 5.70 1.00
CA CYS A 176 -9.43 6.21 0.34
C CYS A 176 -8.73 7.24 1.23
N LYS A 177 -7.41 7.10 1.46
CA LYS A 177 -6.62 8.15 2.11
C LYS A 177 -6.67 9.42 1.26
N LYS A 178 -7.02 10.54 1.89
CA LYS A 178 -6.77 11.88 1.33
C LYS A 178 -5.28 11.95 1.04
N GLN A 179 -4.90 12.18 -0.21
CA GLN A 179 -3.51 12.48 -0.52
C GLN A 179 -3.11 13.69 0.33
N ARG A 180 -2.28 13.46 1.35
CA ARG A 180 -1.52 14.57 1.92
C ARG A 180 -0.65 15.08 0.78
N PRO A 181 -0.51 16.40 0.60
CA PRO A 181 0.45 16.92 -0.36
C PRO A 181 1.78 16.24 -0.04
N SER A 182 2.31 15.45 -0.98
CA SER A 182 3.54 14.70 -0.75
C SER A 182 4.59 15.67 -0.22
N PRO A 183 5.37 15.31 0.82
CA PRO A 183 6.54 16.09 1.19
C PRO A 183 7.34 16.24 -0.09
N LEU A 184 7.46 17.48 -0.59
CA LEU A 184 8.22 17.77 -1.80
C LEU A 184 9.55 17.04 -1.66
N LYS A 185 9.90 16.20 -2.65
CA LYS A 185 11.22 15.56 -2.67
C LYS A 185 12.26 16.66 -2.38
N PRO A 186 13.28 16.45 -1.53
CA PRO A 186 14.23 17.51 -1.16
C PRO A 186 14.79 18.27 -2.37
N GLN A 187 14.95 17.58 -3.50
CA GLN A 187 15.38 18.13 -4.78
C GLN A 187 14.33 19.07 -5.43
N GLN A 188 13.04 18.77 -5.33
CA GLN A 188 11.95 19.63 -5.76
C GLN A 188 11.74 20.81 -4.81
N ALA A 189 11.95 20.62 -3.50
CA ALA A 189 11.95 21.70 -2.52
C ALA A 189 13.09 22.70 -2.80
N LEU A 190 14.30 22.21 -3.10
CA LEU A 190 15.43 23.04 -3.48
C LEU A 190 15.21 23.76 -4.82
N GLN A 191 14.66 23.09 -5.83
CA GLN A 191 14.31 23.73 -7.10
C GLN A 191 13.22 24.79 -6.95
N SER A 192 12.22 24.55 -6.09
CA SER A 192 11.18 25.53 -5.75
C SER A 192 11.79 26.77 -5.07
N GLN A 193 12.65 26.57 -4.07
CA GLN A 193 13.39 27.65 -3.42
C GLN A 193 14.27 28.42 -4.40
N LEU A 194 15.01 27.73 -5.27
CA LEU A 194 15.88 28.37 -6.26
C LEU A 194 15.08 29.21 -7.27
N ARG A 195 13.95 28.69 -7.75
CA ARG A 195 13.04 29.42 -8.64
C ARG A 195 12.45 30.65 -7.96
N HIS A 196 12.12 30.56 -6.68
CA HIS A 196 11.61 31.71 -5.94
C HIS A 196 12.70 32.77 -5.76
N GLN A 197 13.93 32.38 -5.42
CA GLN A 197 15.07 33.29 -5.29
C GLN A 197 15.41 33.97 -6.63
N LEU A 198 15.42 33.22 -7.73
CA LEU A 198 15.63 33.75 -9.09
C LEU A 198 14.55 34.75 -9.50
N ARG A 199 13.27 34.52 -9.14
CA ARG A 199 12.18 35.48 -9.40
C ARG A 199 12.36 36.80 -8.64
N ILE A 200 12.87 36.75 -7.41
CA ILE A 200 13.15 37.96 -6.60
C ILE A 200 14.33 38.75 -7.19
N LEU A 201 15.33 38.06 -7.74
CA LEU A 201 16.57 38.68 -8.25
C LEU A 201 16.49 39.14 -9.71
N ALA A 202 15.61 38.54 -10.53
CA ALA A 202 15.45 38.86 -11.95
C ALA A 202 15.21 40.35 -12.27
N PRO A 203 14.32 41.10 -11.57
CA PRO A 203 14.08 42.51 -11.91
C PRO A 203 15.27 43.44 -11.61
N ARG A 204 16.26 43.02 -10.81
CA ARG A 204 17.48 43.82 -10.57
C ARG A 204 18.53 43.68 -11.65
N LEU A 205 18.53 42.58 -12.42
CA LEU A 205 19.50 42.39 -13.51
C LEU A 205 19.13 43.15 -14.79
N THR A 206 17.85 43.44 -15.02
CA THR A 206 17.40 44.13 -16.23
C THR A 206 17.77 45.62 -16.25
N LEU A 207 18.05 46.23 -15.09
CA LEU A 207 18.33 47.67 -15.01
C LEU A 207 19.79 48.06 -15.30
N VAL A 208 20.72 47.10 -15.39
CA VAL A 208 22.15 47.39 -15.63
C VAL A 208 22.55 47.27 -17.11
N ALA A 209 21.69 46.71 -17.96
CA ALA A 209 22.04 46.41 -19.36
C ALA A 209 21.79 47.55 -20.37
N LEU A 210 21.27 48.72 -19.96
CA LEU A 210 20.91 49.80 -20.88
C LEU A 210 21.95 50.93 -21.04
N ALA A 211 23.17 50.77 -20.54
CA ALA A 211 24.22 51.76 -20.75
C ALA A 211 25.58 51.11 -21.06
N ARG A 212 25.84 50.78 -22.33
CA ARG A 212 27.15 50.93 -23.00
C ARG A 212 27.14 50.39 -24.45
N THR A 213 27.27 51.36 -25.36
CA THR A 213 27.95 51.41 -26.67
C THR A 213 28.40 50.12 -27.40
N PRO A 214 28.40 50.14 -28.76
CA PRO A 214 28.74 48.99 -29.59
C PRO A 214 30.25 48.77 -29.66
N VAL A 215 30.69 47.53 -29.40
CA VAL A 215 32.01 47.03 -29.79
C VAL A 215 31.79 45.69 -30.51
N PRO A 216 32.24 45.53 -31.77
CA PRO A 216 32.17 44.25 -32.46
C PRO A 216 33.48 43.50 -32.23
N ALA A 217 33.47 42.46 -31.38
CA ALA A 217 34.40 41.34 -31.50
C ALA A 217 34.09 40.20 -30.52
N ARG A 218 33.94 39.01 -31.10
CA ARG A 218 34.29 37.68 -30.55
C ARG A 218 33.34 37.02 -29.53
N ILE A 219 32.45 36.22 -30.12
CA ILE A 219 32.06 34.85 -29.72
C ILE A 219 33.28 34.11 -29.10
N PRO A 220 33.21 33.46 -27.91
CA PRO A 220 32.47 32.20 -27.74
C PRO A 220 32.01 31.88 -26.29
N LEU A 221 31.24 32.74 -25.62
CA LEU A 221 30.69 32.36 -24.29
C LEU A 221 29.47 31.44 -24.38
N LEU A 222 28.66 31.57 -25.44
CA LEU A 222 27.47 30.73 -25.64
C LEU A 222 27.82 29.25 -25.89
N ARG A 223 28.94 29.00 -26.57
CA ARG A 223 29.40 27.63 -26.87
C ARG A 223 29.89 26.90 -25.61
N ARG A 224 30.44 27.63 -24.64
CA ARG A 224 30.89 27.07 -23.36
C ARG A 224 29.71 26.73 -22.43
N ALA A 225 28.65 27.55 -22.45
CA ALA A 225 27.42 27.26 -21.71
C ALA A 225 26.66 26.05 -22.28
N GLN A 226 26.60 25.91 -23.61
CA GLN A 226 25.96 24.75 -24.27
C GLN A 226 26.74 23.45 -24.03
N LEU A 227 28.08 23.49 -23.98
CA LEU A 227 28.90 22.31 -23.68
C LEU A 227 28.76 21.87 -22.21
N LEU A 228 28.63 22.79 -21.26
CA LEU A 228 28.38 22.46 -19.86
C LEU A 228 26.98 21.83 -19.65
N GLN A 229 25.95 22.33 -20.35
CA GLN A 229 24.62 21.72 -20.32
C GLN A 229 24.58 20.31 -20.92
N LYS A 230 25.37 20.06 -21.99
CA LYS A 230 25.48 18.74 -22.59
C LYS A 230 26.18 17.74 -21.67
N ALA A 231 27.28 18.13 -21.04
CA ALA A 231 28.00 17.30 -20.07
C ALA A 231 27.16 16.94 -18.83
N GLN A 232 26.31 17.86 -18.34
CA GLN A 232 25.38 17.57 -17.25
C GLN A 232 24.26 16.59 -17.63
N ARG A 233 23.78 16.62 -18.88
CA ARG A 233 22.79 15.63 -19.36
C ARG A 233 23.37 14.23 -19.50
N GLU A 234 24.61 14.11 -19.97
CA GLU A 234 25.27 12.81 -20.18
C GLU A 234 25.67 12.13 -18.86
N SER A 235 25.94 12.91 -17.80
CA SER A 235 26.20 12.40 -16.44
C SER A 235 24.95 11.88 -15.72
N LEU A 236 23.74 12.26 -16.16
CA LEU A 236 22.47 11.83 -15.55
C LEU A 236 21.91 10.54 -16.19
N THR A 237 22.43 10.15 -17.36
CA THR A 237 22.00 8.94 -18.08
C THR A 237 22.84 7.70 -17.77
N THR A 238 23.97 7.82 -17.07
CA THR A 238 24.89 6.71 -16.80
C THR A 238 24.71 6.03 -15.44
N THR A 239 23.74 6.46 -14.62
CA THR A 239 23.51 5.90 -13.27
C THR A 239 22.31 4.96 -13.17
N ASN A 240 21.62 4.61 -14.25
CA ASN A 240 20.42 3.75 -14.20
C ASN A 240 20.31 2.75 -15.36
N VAL A 241 21.39 2.05 -15.71
CA VAL A 241 21.31 0.92 -16.66
C VAL A 241 22.30 -0.19 -16.26
N GLU A 242 22.19 -0.71 -15.05
CA GLU A 242 22.69 -2.04 -14.72
C GLU A 242 21.97 -2.50 -13.46
N GLU A 243 20.93 -3.32 -13.66
CA GLU A 243 20.34 -4.31 -12.75
C GLU A 243 18.81 -4.38 -12.96
N LEU A 244 18.41 -4.91 -14.11
CA LEU A 244 17.11 -5.57 -14.25
C LEU A 244 17.23 -6.67 -15.31
N ALA A 245 17.98 -7.71 -14.96
CA ALA A 245 17.97 -8.97 -15.68
C ALA A 245 17.04 -9.94 -14.94
N THR A 246 16.00 -10.36 -15.67
CA THR A 246 15.37 -11.69 -15.63
C THR A 246 14.72 -12.15 -14.32
N LEU A 247 13.44 -11.82 -14.15
CA LEU A 247 12.44 -12.78 -13.67
C LEU A 247 11.15 -12.59 -14.49
N ASP A 248 10.84 -13.58 -15.33
CA ASP A 248 9.56 -13.70 -16.04
C ASP A 248 8.40 -13.84 -15.03
N PRO A 249 7.32 -13.04 -15.13
CA PRO A 249 6.10 -13.34 -14.39
C PRO A 249 5.37 -14.52 -15.07
N PRO A 250 4.88 -15.52 -14.32
CA PRO A 250 4.01 -16.54 -14.89
C PRO A 250 2.67 -15.91 -15.29
N SER A 251 2.52 -15.66 -16.58
CA SER A 251 1.24 -15.36 -17.22
C SER A 251 0.42 -16.63 -17.39
N VAL A 252 -0.25 -17.11 -16.34
CA VAL A 252 -1.30 -18.12 -16.50
C VAL A 252 -2.45 -17.86 -15.53
N TYR A 253 -3.38 -16.98 -15.91
CA TYR A 253 -4.78 -17.14 -15.52
C TYR A 253 -5.65 -17.17 -16.78
N ARG A 254 -5.55 -18.27 -17.51
CA ARG A 254 -6.52 -18.62 -18.56
C ARG A 254 -7.70 -19.28 -17.88
N ARG A 255 -8.80 -18.53 -17.68
CA ARG A 255 -10.10 -19.07 -17.27
C ARG A 255 -10.51 -20.21 -18.20
N THR A 256 -10.52 -21.44 -17.71
CA THR A 256 -11.39 -22.47 -18.28
C THR A 256 -12.77 -22.26 -17.67
N ASN A 257 -13.71 -21.76 -18.49
CA ASN A 257 -15.12 -21.79 -18.19
C ASN A 257 -15.54 -23.27 -18.05
N ALA A 258 -15.59 -23.77 -16.82
CA ALA A 258 -16.29 -25.01 -16.52
C ALA A 258 -17.79 -24.74 -16.68
N SER A 259 -18.36 -25.29 -17.75
CA SER A 259 -19.79 -25.37 -17.97
C SER A 259 -20.43 -26.13 -16.80
N ILE A 260 -21.16 -25.41 -15.96
CA ILE A 260 -21.98 -25.97 -14.89
C ILE A 260 -23.06 -26.82 -15.56
N ARG A 261 -22.91 -28.15 -15.48
CA ARG A 261 -24.02 -29.07 -15.72
C ARG A 261 -25.00 -28.89 -14.58
N THR A 262 -26.21 -28.48 -14.91
CA THR A 262 -27.36 -28.52 -14.01
C THR A 262 -27.57 -29.95 -13.48
N PRO A 263 -27.83 -30.13 -12.17
CA PRO A 263 -28.26 -31.40 -11.65
C PRO A 263 -29.60 -31.77 -12.30
N THR A 264 -29.64 -32.94 -12.92
CA THR A 264 -30.88 -33.51 -13.45
C THR A 264 -31.70 -34.00 -12.27
N THR A 265 -32.89 -33.45 -12.10
CA THR A 265 -33.88 -33.87 -11.11
C THR A 265 -34.18 -35.37 -11.29
N PRO A 266 -34.13 -36.22 -10.26
CA PRO A 266 -34.56 -37.60 -10.38
C PRO A 266 -36.07 -37.64 -10.65
N SER A 267 -36.44 -38.35 -11.71
CA SER A 267 -37.83 -38.64 -12.09
C SER A 267 -38.48 -39.55 -11.04
N ALA A 268 -39.72 -39.23 -10.66
CA ALA A 268 -40.50 -39.91 -9.62
C ALA A 268 -41.08 -41.26 -10.08
N SER A 269 -40.28 -42.12 -10.70
CA SER A 269 -40.72 -43.42 -11.24
C SER A 269 -39.95 -44.64 -10.72
N ASP A 270 -38.96 -44.47 -9.84
CA ASP A 270 -38.20 -45.58 -9.23
C ASP A 270 -38.65 -45.87 -7.78
N LEU A 271 -39.97 -45.98 -7.59
CA LEU A 271 -40.57 -46.56 -6.39
C LEU A 271 -41.75 -47.44 -6.81
N GLN A 272 -41.42 -48.65 -7.28
CA GLN A 272 -42.27 -49.84 -7.23
C GLN A 272 -41.44 -51.11 -7.44
#